data_AF-A0A946FWW9-F1
#
_entry.id   AF-A0A946FWW9-F1
#
_cell.length_a   1.000
_cell.length_b   1.000
_cell.length_c   1.000
_cell.angle_alpha   90.00
_cell.angle_beta   90.00
_cell.angle_gamma   90.00
#
_symmetry.space_group_name_H-M   'P 1'
#
loop_
_entity.id
_entity.type
_entity.pdbx_description
1 polymer ?
#
loop_
_entity_poly.entity_id
_entity_poly.type
_entity_poly.pdbx_seq_one_letter_code
_entity_poly.pdbx_strand_id
1 'polypeptide(L)'
;MVKYLGAIIIIIVVASGIETGAGLDRAIDALSLLFVIGVAVGHALGAKDGENKITRFGDGCVRGGWLGFLVGVSLIAGTDFAARMDFSMIMPAMAVALLAPLYGYFFKIITMQLE
;
A
#
# COMPACT_ATOMS: atom_id res chain seq x y z
N MET A 1 9.42 -8.64 23.20
CA MET A 1 8.92 -7.34 23.69
C MET A 1 9.37 -6.18 22.81
N VAL A 2 10.67 -6.05 22.50
CA VAL A 2 11.22 -4.95 21.67
C VAL A 2 10.69 -4.94 20.22
N LYS A 3 10.48 -6.12 19.61
CA LYS A 3 9.92 -6.26 18.24
C LYS A 3 8.54 -5.62 18.07
N TYR A 4 7.63 -5.88 19.01
CA TYR A 4 6.28 -5.31 18.99
C TYR A 4 6.28 -3.81 19.29
N LEU A 5 7.21 -3.34 20.12
CA LEU A 5 7.38 -1.91 20.38
C LEU A 5 7.77 -1.15 19.10
N GLY A 6 8.68 -1.71 18.29
CA GLY A 6 9.04 -1.13 16.99
C GLY A 6 7.83 -0.99 16.06
N ALA A 7 7.01 -2.03 15.93
CA ALA A 7 5.78 -1.99 15.13
C ALA A 7 4.79 -0.92 15.63
N ILE A 8 4.59 -0.82 16.95
CA ILE A 8 3.71 0.21 17.55
C ILE A 8 4.20 1.62 17.23
N ILE A 9 5.51 1.88 17.36
CA ILE A 9 6.10 3.19 17.04
C ILE A 9 5.86 3.55 15.58
N ILE A 10 6.08 2.62 14.65
CA ILE A 10 5.83 2.84 13.21
C ILE A 10 4.36 3.21 12.96
N ILE A 11 3.42 2.46 13.54
CA ILE A 11 1.99 2.72 13.39
C ILE A 11 1.63 4.12 13.89
N ILE A 12 2.11 4.49 15.09
CA ILE A 12 1.82 5.80 15.68
C ILE A 12 2.41 6.93 14.81
N VAL A 13 3.66 6.80 14.38
CA VAL A 13 4.33 7.84 13.57
C VAL A 13 3.62 8.04 12.23
N VAL A 14 3.30 6.95 11.53
CA VAL A 14 2.64 7.02 10.22
C VAL A 14 1.21 7.56 10.36
N ALA A 15 0.43 7.05 11.31
CA ALA A 15 -0.94 7.52 11.53
C ALA A 15 -0.98 9.00 11.95
N SER A 16 -0.09 9.41 12.87
CA SER A 16 0.00 10.80 13.31
C SER A 16 0.45 11.73 12.18
N GLY A 17 1.39 11.29 11.35
CA GLY A 17 1.87 12.06 10.19
C GLY A 17 0.77 12.28 9.14
N ILE A 18 -0.04 11.25 8.87
CA ILE A 18 -1.20 11.36 7.97
C ILE A 18 -2.27 12.28 8.55
N GLU A 19 -2.65 12.06 9.82
CA GLU A 19 -3.71 12.83 10.47
C GLU A 19 -3.37 14.33 10.53
N THR A 20 -2.14 14.66 10.95
CA THR A 20 -1.68 16.06 11.02
C THR A 20 -1.45 16.71 9.67
N GLY A 21 -1.16 15.92 8.62
CA GLY A 21 -0.91 16.44 7.27
C GLY A 21 -2.20 16.72 6.50
N ALA A 22 -3.13 15.76 6.46
CA ALA A 22 -4.31 15.85 5.61
C ALA A 22 -5.54 15.06 6.10
N GLY A 23 -5.47 14.41 7.27
CA GLY A 23 -6.55 13.57 7.79
C GLY A 23 -6.47 12.11 7.33
N LEU A 24 -6.81 11.18 8.24
CA LEU A 24 -6.82 9.75 7.97
C LEU A 24 -7.81 9.32 6.88
N ASP A 25 -8.93 10.03 6.72
CA ASP A 25 -9.95 9.73 5.71
C ASP A 25 -9.40 9.75 4.28
N ARG A 26 -8.43 10.63 4.00
CA ARG A 26 -7.79 10.74 2.67
C ARG A 26 -6.78 9.64 2.39
N ALA A 27 -6.33 8.93 3.41
CA ALA A 27 -5.32 7.88 3.30
C ALA A 27 -5.90 6.48 3.48
N ILE A 28 -7.24 6.33 3.47
CA ILE A 28 -7.94 5.06 3.61
C ILE A 28 -8.80 4.85 2.37
N ASP A 29 -8.42 3.85 1.57
CA ASP A 29 -9.16 3.38 0.41
C ASP A 29 -9.19 1.85 0.42
N ALA A 30 -10.39 1.28 0.49
CA ALA A 30 -10.60 -0.15 0.70
C ALA A 30 -10.15 -1.00 -0.49
N LEU A 31 -10.34 -0.51 -1.73
CA LEU A 31 -9.99 -1.25 -2.93
C LEU A 31 -8.47 -1.32 -3.14
N SER A 32 -7.78 -0.21 -2.93
CA SER A 32 -6.31 -0.16 -2.96
C SER A 32 -5.71 -1.05 -1.88
N LEU A 33 -6.29 -1.05 -0.67
CA LEU A 33 -5.88 -1.94 0.40
C LEU A 33 -6.09 -3.42 0.04
N LEU A 34 -7.28 -3.76 -0.49
CA LEU A 34 -7.61 -5.12 -0.90
C LEU A 34 -6.69 -5.62 -2.00
N PHE A 35 -6.34 -4.78 -2.98
CA PHE A 35 -5.40 -5.14 -4.04
C PHE A 35 -4.03 -5.53 -3.46
N VAL A 36 -3.49 -4.71 -2.56
CA VAL A 36 -2.19 -4.96 -1.90
C VAL A 36 -2.23 -6.24 -1.07
N ILE A 37 -3.25 -6.41 -0.23
CA ILE A 37 -3.39 -7.61 0.62
C ILE A 37 -3.62 -8.86 -0.22
N GLY A 38 -4.43 -8.78 -1.28
CA GLY A 38 -4.69 -9.90 -2.18
C GLY A 38 -3.41 -10.43 -2.83
N VAL A 39 -2.58 -9.54 -3.38
CA VAL A 39 -1.27 -9.91 -3.93
C VAL A 39 -0.34 -10.43 -2.84
N ALA A 40 -0.33 -9.81 -1.66
CA ALA A 40 0.51 -10.23 -0.53
C ALA A 40 0.18 -11.65 -0.06
N VAL A 41 -1.11 -11.97 0.10
CA VAL A 41 -1.59 -13.29 0.45
C VAL A 41 -1.21 -14.31 -0.62
N GLY A 42 -1.47 -14.02 -1.90
CA GLY A 42 -1.07 -14.91 -3.00
C GLY A 42 0.44 -15.18 -3.01
N HIS A 43 1.24 -14.15 -2.74
CA HIS A 43 2.68 -14.25 -2.66
C HIS A 43 3.18 -15.08 -1.46
N ALA A 44 2.51 -14.98 -0.32
CA ALA A 44 2.80 -15.77 0.88
C ALA A 44 2.36 -17.24 0.74
N LEU A 45 1.24 -17.50 0.05
CA LEU A 45 0.78 -18.85 -0.26
C LEU A 45 1.70 -19.56 -1.26
N GLY A 46 2.34 -18.81 -2.16
CA GLY A 46 3.37 -19.30 -3.07
C GLY A 46 4.77 -19.47 -2.44
N ALA A 47 4.88 -19.44 -1.11
CA ALA A 47 6.14 -19.70 -0.41
C ALA A 47 6.58 -21.16 -0.57
N LYS A 48 7.86 -21.37 -0.87
CA LYS A 48 8.46 -22.70 -0.98
C LYS A 48 8.84 -23.24 0.40
N ASP A 49 9.12 -24.53 0.48
CA ASP A 49 9.60 -25.16 1.71
C ASP A 49 10.86 -24.46 2.24
N GLY A 50 10.84 -24.11 3.53
CA GLY A 50 11.91 -23.38 4.20
C GLY A 50 11.87 -21.85 4.08
N GLU A 51 10.97 -21.27 3.27
CA GLU A 51 10.79 -19.81 3.20
C GLU A 51 9.92 -19.27 4.35
N ASN A 52 10.29 -18.11 4.90
CA ASN A 52 9.48 -17.42 5.89
C ASN A 52 8.26 -16.76 5.21
N LYS A 53 7.05 -17.23 5.58
CA LYS A 53 5.78 -16.73 5.04
C LYS A 53 5.52 -15.26 5.37
N ILE A 54 5.99 -14.77 6.52
CA ILE A 54 5.86 -13.35 6.92
C ILE A 54 6.72 -12.47 6.03
N THR A 55 7.98 -12.87 5.78
CA THR A 55 8.86 -12.17 4.83
C THR A 55 8.26 -12.15 3.43
N ARG A 56 7.74 -13.30 2.96
CA ARG A 56 7.07 -13.42 1.66
C ARG A 56 5.81 -12.56 1.57
N PHE A 57 5.00 -12.50 2.63
CA PHE A 57 3.84 -11.62 2.69
C PHE A 57 4.26 -10.16 2.55
N GLY A 58 5.25 -9.70 3.33
CA GLY A 58 5.78 -8.35 3.25
C GLY A 58 6.31 -7.98 1.85
N ASP A 59 7.08 -8.87 1.22
CA ASP A 59 7.54 -8.67 -0.17
C ASP A 59 6.36 -8.59 -1.15
N GLY A 60 5.33 -9.40 -0.91
CA GLY A 60 4.10 -9.37 -1.66
C GLY A 60 3.32 -8.07 -1.50
N CYS A 61 3.33 -7.44 -0.31
CA CYS A 61 2.75 -6.11 -0.09
C CYS A 61 3.44 -5.06 -0.97
N VAL A 62 4.77 -5.02 -1.02
CA VAL A 62 5.51 -4.05 -1.86
C VAL A 62 5.23 -4.28 -3.35
N ARG A 63 5.29 -5.54 -3.80
CA ARG A 63 5.00 -5.91 -5.19
C ARG A 63 3.56 -5.58 -5.57
N GLY A 64 2.61 -5.90 -4.69
CA GLY A 64 1.20 -5.57 -4.84
C GLY A 64 0.95 -4.07 -4.87
N GLY A 65 1.65 -3.29 -4.05
CA GLY A 65 1.57 -1.84 -4.03
C GLY A 65 2.00 -1.21 -5.36
N TRP A 66 3.16 -1.62 -5.88
CA TRP A 66 3.62 -1.13 -7.19
C TRP A 66 2.75 -1.62 -8.35
N LEU A 67 2.28 -2.86 -8.32
CA LEU A 67 1.32 -3.36 -9.32
C LEU A 67 0.01 -2.57 -9.28
N GLY A 68 -0.52 -2.31 -8.09
CA GLY A 68 -1.74 -1.51 -7.90
C GLY A 68 -1.57 -0.08 -8.43
N PHE A 69 -0.42 0.54 -8.18
CA PHE A 69 -0.09 1.85 -8.75
C PHE A 69 -0.03 1.82 -10.28
N LEU A 70 0.68 0.86 -10.87
CA LEU A 70 0.79 0.74 -12.33
C LEU A 70 -0.57 0.51 -12.98
N VAL A 71 -1.41 -0.33 -12.40
CA VAL A 71 -2.81 -0.53 -12.84
C VAL A 71 -3.59 0.76 -12.71
N GLY A 72 -3.54 1.44 -11.55
CA GLY A 72 -4.26 2.69 -11.31
C GLY A 72 -3.89 3.79 -12.30
N VAL A 73 -2.58 4.04 -12.51
CA VAL A 73 -2.09 5.02 -13.48
C VAL A 73 -2.51 4.65 -14.91
N SER A 74 -2.43 3.37 -15.29
CA SER A 74 -2.85 2.91 -16.62
C SER A 74 -4.33 3.16 -16.86
N LEU A 75 -5.17 2.91 -15.85
CA LEU A 75 -6.62 3.17 -15.94
C LEU A 75 -6.92 4.67 -16.00
N ILE A 76 -6.25 5.49 -15.17
CA ILE A 76 -6.41 6.94 -15.16
C ILE A 76 -6.03 7.53 -16.52
N ALA A 77 -4.89 7.12 -17.09
CA ALA A 77 -4.41 7.61 -18.38
C ALA A 77 -5.38 7.30 -19.54
N GLY A 78 -6.22 6.26 -19.40
CA GLY A 78 -7.24 5.89 -20.40
C GLY A 78 -8.57 6.64 -20.30
N THR A 79 -8.68 7.64 -19.43
CA THR A 79 -9.95 8.38 -19.21
C THR A 79 -10.06 9.66 -20.04
N ASP A 80 -11.30 10.07 -20.33
CA ASP A 80 -11.57 11.35 -21.03
C ASP A 80 -11.02 12.57 -20.28
N PHE A 81 -10.97 12.50 -18.95
CA PHE A 81 -10.48 13.60 -18.13
C PHE A 81 -8.96 13.69 -18.12
N ALA A 82 -8.25 12.58 -18.27
CA ALA A 82 -6.82 12.59 -18.54
C ALA A 82 -6.52 13.23 -19.90
N ALA A 83 -7.29 12.89 -20.94
CA ALA A 83 -7.14 13.48 -22.27
C ALA A 83 -7.35 15.00 -22.30
N ARG A 84 -8.22 15.51 -21.42
CA ARG A 84 -8.51 16.94 -21.26
C ARG A 84 -7.60 17.66 -20.26
N MET A 85 -6.66 16.95 -19.63
CA MET A 85 -5.83 17.45 -18.53
C MET A 85 -6.65 18.09 -17.39
N ASP A 86 -7.79 17.49 -17.05
CA ASP A 86 -8.64 17.95 -15.96
C ASP A 86 -8.08 17.52 -14.60
N PHE A 87 -7.19 18.35 -14.05
CA PHE A 87 -6.53 18.09 -12.77
C PHE A 87 -7.49 18.00 -11.58
N SER A 88 -8.71 18.52 -11.70
CA SER A 88 -9.71 18.38 -10.64
C SER A 88 -10.14 16.92 -10.43
N MET A 89 -10.02 16.09 -11.48
CA MET A 89 -10.33 14.66 -11.42
C MET A 89 -9.08 13.78 -11.45
N ILE A 90 -8.01 14.20 -12.15
CA ILE A 90 -6.75 13.46 -12.19
C ILE A 90 -6.11 13.39 -10.80
N MET A 91 -5.99 14.51 -10.09
CA MET A 91 -5.25 14.54 -8.83
C MET A 91 -5.89 13.66 -7.73
N PRO A 92 -7.22 13.65 -7.54
CA PRO A 92 -7.86 12.70 -6.63
C PRO A 92 -7.64 11.23 -7.01
N ALA A 93 -7.76 10.88 -8.30
CA ALA A 93 -7.53 9.51 -8.74
C ALA A 93 -6.06 9.07 -8.54
N MET A 94 -5.13 9.99 -8.83
CA MET A 94 -3.70 9.78 -8.58
C MET A 94 -3.39 9.63 -7.09
N ALA A 95 -4.06 10.38 -6.22
CA ALA A 95 -3.91 10.23 -4.77
C ALA A 95 -4.28 8.80 -4.34
N VAL A 96 -5.40 8.25 -4.82
CA VAL A 96 -5.81 6.87 -4.54
C VAL A 96 -4.79 5.86 -5.10
N ALA A 97 -4.33 6.04 -6.35
CA ALA A 97 -3.32 5.15 -6.94
C ALA A 97 -2.02 5.10 -6.12
N LEU A 98 -1.61 6.22 -5.54
CA LEU A 98 -0.43 6.33 -4.67
C LEU A 98 -0.61 5.69 -3.29
N LEU A 99 -1.84 5.43 -2.85
CA LEU A 99 -2.09 4.69 -1.60
C LEU A 99 -1.61 3.24 -1.68
N ALA A 100 -1.66 2.61 -2.86
CA ALA A 100 -1.20 1.23 -3.03
C ALA A 100 0.29 1.02 -2.63
N PRO A 101 1.27 1.77 -3.16
CA PRO A 101 2.66 1.64 -2.74
C PRO A 101 2.87 2.09 -1.29
N LEU A 102 2.14 3.12 -0.82
CA LEU A 102 2.17 3.52 0.59
C LEU A 102 1.79 2.36 1.52
N TYR A 103 0.66 1.69 1.26
CA TYR A 103 0.23 0.51 2.01
C TYR A 103 1.24 -0.63 1.87
N GLY A 104 1.77 -0.85 0.66
CA GLY A 104 2.75 -1.90 0.39
C GLY A 104 3.99 -1.79 1.28
N TYR A 105 4.60 -0.60 1.33
CA TYR A 105 5.75 -0.35 2.19
C TYR A 105 5.40 -0.29 3.67
N PHE A 106 4.23 0.25 4.02
CA PHE A 106 3.76 0.25 5.40
C PHE A 106 3.64 -1.16 5.96
N PHE A 107 3.02 -2.09 5.24
CA PHE A 107 2.95 -3.47 5.69
C PHE A 107 4.31 -4.17 5.68
N LYS A 108 5.16 -3.91 4.68
CA LYS A 108 6.51 -4.49 4.64
C LYS A 108 7.34 -4.12 5.86
N ILE A 109 7.34 -2.85 6.27
CA ILE A 109 8.14 -2.43 7.43
C ILE A 109 7.61 -3.05 8.73
N ILE A 110 6.29 -3.26 8.84
CA ILE A 110 5.67 -3.96 9.97
C ILE A 110 6.04 -5.44 9.96
N THR A 111 5.96 -6.11 8.82
CA THR A 111 6.30 -7.54 8.73
C THR A 111 7.76 -7.79 9.08
N MET A 112 8.67 -6.90 8.69
CA MET A 112 10.09 -6.97 9.08
C MET A 112 10.33 -6.94 10.60
N GLN A 113 9.40 -6.39 11.39
CA GLN A 113 9.48 -6.44 12.85
C GLN A 113 9.01 -7.79 13.41
N LEU A 114 8.19 -8.52 12.66
CA LEU A 114 7.55 -9.78 13.05
C LEU A 114 8.30 -11.02 12.58
N GLU A 115 9.26 -10.86 11.66
CA GLU A 115 10.20 -11.89 11.21
C GLU A 115 11.06 -12.46 12.36
#